data_AF-A0A392NWY2-F1
#
_entry.id   AF-A0A392NWY2-F1
#
_cell.length_a   1.000
_cell.length_b   1.000
_cell.length_c   1.000
_cell.angle_alpha   90.00
_cell.angle_beta   90.00
_cell.angle_gamma   90.00
#
_symmetry.space_group_name_H-M   'P 1'
#
loop_
_entity.id
_entity.type
_entity.pdbx_description
1 polymer ?
#
loop_
_entity_poly.entity_id
_entity_poly.type
_entity_poly.pdbx_seq_one_letter_code
_entity_poly.pdbx_strand_id
1 'polypeptide(L)'
;YTKEKSSIVVIGLSVHTTPVEMREKLAIPEAEWPRAIGELCNLNHIEEAAVLSTCNRMEIYVVALSQHRGVKEVTEWMSNVCSLLYLSINLFEFIF
;
A
#
# COMPACT_ATOMS: atom_id res chain seq x y z
N TYR A 1 -9.32 -26.93 -11.28
CA TYR A 1 -9.39 -25.82 -10.31
C TYR A 1 -7.97 -25.39 -9.95
N THR A 2 -7.35 -24.57 -10.80
CA THR A 2 -6.07 -23.94 -10.48
C THR A 2 -6.35 -22.87 -9.45
N LYS A 3 -5.94 -23.11 -8.21
CA LYS A 3 -5.92 -22.09 -7.16
C LYS A 3 -4.95 -21.01 -7.65
N GLU A 4 -5.47 -19.86 -8.11
CA GLU A 4 -4.61 -18.70 -8.33
C GLU A 4 -3.89 -18.42 -7.01
N LYS A 5 -2.57 -18.36 -7.07
CA LYS A 5 -1.73 -18.32 -5.87
C LYS A 5 -1.73 -16.87 -5.38
N SER A 6 -2.47 -16.60 -4.31
CA SER A 6 -2.40 -15.30 -3.62
C SER A 6 -0.97 -15.05 -3.13
N SER A 7 -0.53 -13.79 -3.19
CA SER A 7 0.78 -13.34 -2.72
C SER A 7 0.63 -12.27 -1.66
N ILE A 8 1.47 -12.32 -0.63
CA ILE A 8 1.62 -11.18 0.28
C ILE A 8 2.51 -10.14 -0.42
N VAL A 9 2.07 -8.88 -0.43
CA VAL A 9 2.79 -7.77 -1.05
C VAL A 9 2.86 -6.60 -0.09
N VAL A 10 4.01 -5.92 -0.07
CA VAL A 10 4.21 -4.69 0.69
C VAL A 10 4.43 -3.53 -0.29
N ILE A 11 3.60 -2.50 -0.20
CA ILE A 11 3.73 -1.28 -0.98
C ILE A 11 3.93 -0.11 -0.01
N GLY A 12 5.00 0.67 -0.18
CA GLY A 12 5.27 1.73 0.81
C GLY A 12 6.34 2.74 0.43
N LEU A 13 6.59 3.62 1.39
CA LEU A 13 7.53 4.73 1.32
C LEU A 13 8.43 4.70 2.55
N SER A 14 9.75 4.78 2.32
CA SER A 14 10.77 4.70 3.38
C SER A 14 11.55 6.01 3.51
N VAL A 15 12.02 6.29 4.72
CA VAL A 15 12.89 7.44 5.07
C VAL A 15 14.10 7.58 4.13
N HIS A 16 14.62 6.47 3.60
CA HIS A 16 15.81 6.46 2.74
C HIS A 16 15.54 7.01 1.34
N THR A 17 14.28 7.11 0.93
CA THR A 17 13.90 7.39 -0.46
C THR A 17 12.99 8.61 -0.60
N THR A 18 12.55 9.21 0.51
CA THR A 18 11.48 10.21 0.51
C THR A 18 11.77 11.32 1.53
N PRO A 19 11.77 12.62 1.14
CA PRO A 19 11.96 13.75 2.06
C PRO A 19 10.93 13.79 3.20
N VAL A 20 11.29 14.40 4.34
CA VAL A 20 10.43 14.42 5.53
C VAL A 20 9.10 15.15 5.28
N GLU A 21 9.12 16.24 4.51
CA GLU A 21 7.93 17.04 4.19
C GLU A 21 6.92 16.27 3.34
N MET A 22 7.41 15.29 2.57
CA MET A 22 6.56 14.39 1.80
C MET A 22 5.98 13.31 2.73
N ARG A 23 6.77 12.79 3.68
CA ARG A 23 6.32 11.77 4.66
C ARG A 23 5.20 12.25 5.56
N GLU A 24 5.22 13.51 5.99
CA GLU A 24 4.15 14.08 6.82
C GLU A 24 2.80 14.14 6.08
N LYS A 25 2.82 14.33 4.76
CA LYS A 25 1.60 14.34 3.92
C LYS A 25 1.10 12.94 3.58
N LEU A 26 1.97 11.93 3.72
CA LEU A 26 1.69 10.52 3.42
C LEU A 26 1.18 9.75 4.64
N ALA A 27 1.32 10.31 5.84
CA ALA A 27 0.90 9.65 7.05
C ALA A 27 -0.64 9.56 7.10
N ILE A 28 -1.16 8.34 7.20
CA ILE A 28 -2.58 8.10 7.43
C ILE A 28 -2.80 8.10 8.93
N PRO A 29 -3.61 9.03 9.49
CA PRO A 29 -3.92 9.04 10.91
C PRO A 29 -4.51 7.70 11.36
N GLU A 30 -4.20 7.25 12.58
CA GLU A 30 -4.69 5.96 13.12
C GLU A 30 -6.22 5.84 13.05
N ALA A 31 -6.92 6.94 13.30
CA ALA A 31 -8.39 7.01 13.20
C ALA A 31 -8.93 6.71 11.79
N GLU A 32 -8.11 6.87 10.74
CA GLU A 32 -8.48 6.59 9.35
C GLU A 32 -8.10 5.18 8.89
N TRP A 33 -7.34 4.41 9.68
CA TRP A 33 -6.91 3.06 9.27
C TRP A 33 -8.09 2.13 8.94
N PRO A 34 -9.19 2.08 9.71
CA PRO A 34 -10.32 1.21 9.37
C PRO A 34 -10.95 1.58 8.01
N ARG A 35 -11.03 2.88 7.69
CA ARG A 35 -11.52 3.38 6.40
C ARG A 35 -10.58 2.96 5.27
N ALA A 36 -9.28 3.22 5.44
CA ALA A 36 -8.26 2.89 4.45
C ALA A 36 -8.22 1.38 4.14
N ILE A 37 -8.25 0.54 5.17
CA ILE A 37 -8.31 -0.93 5.02
C ILE A 37 -9.59 -1.34 4.29
N GLY A 38 -10.74 -0.77 4.66
CA GLY A 38 -11.99 -1.05 3.97
C GLY A 38 -11.98 -0.67 2.48
N GLU A 39 -11.39 0.47 2.13
CA GLU A 39 -11.22 0.88 0.73
C GLU A 39 -10.28 -0.06 -0.04
N LEU A 40 -9.16 -0.46 0.57
CA LEU A 40 -8.19 -1.39 -0.02
C LEU A 40 -8.81 -2.78 -0.27
N CYS A 41 -9.54 -3.34 0.71
CA CYS A 41 -10.21 -4.63 0.56
C CYS A 41 -11.42 -4.60 -0.40
N ASN A 42 -11.89 -3.41 -0.80
CA ASN A 42 -12.91 -3.27 -1.84
C ASN A 42 -12.31 -3.28 -3.27
N LEU A 43 -10.98 -3.29 -3.41
CA LEU A 43 -10.30 -3.43 -4.69
C LEU A 43 -10.42 -4.88 -5.19
N ASN A 44 -10.48 -5.07 -6.51
CA ASN A 44 -10.82 -6.38 -7.08
C ASN A 44 -9.78 -7.47 -6.81
N HIS A 45 -8.51 -7.10 -6.60
CA HIS A 45 -7.42 -8.05 -6.48
C HIS A 45 -6.83 -8.12 -5.06
N ILE A 46 -7.49 -7.55 -4.05
CA ILE A 46 -7.02 -7.47 -2.67
C ILE A 46 -7.98 -8.23 -1.74
N GLU A 47 -7.50 -9.28 -1.08
CA GLU A 47 -8.29 -10.07 -0.11
C GLU A 47 -8.21 -9.49 1.30
N GLU A 48 -7.02 -9.06 1.70
CA GLU A 48 -6.74 -8.52 3.03
C GLU A 48 -5.79 -7.33 2.90
N ALA A 49 -5.90 -6.38 3.83
CA ALA A 49 -5.02 -5.22 3.89
C ALA A 49 -4.69 -4.85 5.34
N ALA A 50 -3.48 -4.35 5.57
CA ALA A 50 -3.05 -3.72 6.80
C ALA A 50 -2.24 -2.46 6.50
N VAL A 51 -2.39 -1.45 7.35
CA VAL A 51 -1.70 -0.16 7.24
C VAL A 51 -0.69 -0.04 8.38
N LEU A 52 0.56 0.28 8.05
CA LEU A 52 1.62 0.61 8.99
C LEU A 52 2.10 2.04 8.71
N SER A 53 1.60 2.99 9.50
CA SER A 53 2.00 4.40 9.41
C SER A 53 2.75 4.83 10.67
N THR A 54 4.01 5.23 10.51
CA THR A 54 4.86 5.75 11.57
C THR A 54 5.63 6.98 11.06
N CYS A 55 6.41 7.65 11.92
CA CYS A 55 7.27 8.74 11.49
C CYS A 55 8.35 8.35 10.46
N ASN A 56 8.69 7.06 10.37
CA ASN A 56 9.82 6.57 9.57
C ASN A 56 9.39 5.84 8.28
N ARG A 57 8.18 5.26 8.27
CA ARG A 57 7.66 4.48 7.15
C ARG A 57 6.14 4.58 7.05
N MET A 58 5.66 4.54 5.82
CA MET A 58 4.27 4.32 5.48
C MET A 58 4.21 3.09 4.57
N GLU A 59 3.65 2.00 5.07
CA GLU A 59 3.60 0.71 4.37
C GLU A 59 2.17 0.17 4.38
N ILE A 60 1.78 -0.42 3.25
CA ILE A 60 0.53 -1.12 3.06
C ILE A 60 0.88 -2.57 2.75
N TYR A 61 0.43 -3.45 3.62
CA TYR A 61 0.55 -4.89 3.45
C TYR A 61 -0.75 -5.41 2.87
N VAL A 62 -0.69 -6.19 1.80
CA VAL A 62 -1.89 -6.77 1.18
C VAL A 62 -1.70 -8.25 0.86
N VAL A 63 -2.80 -8.99 0.90
CA VAL A 63 -2.92 -10.30 0.25
C VAL A 63 -3.55 -10.08 -1.11
N ALA A 64 -2.76 -10.26 -2.18
CA ALA A 64 -3.17 -9.99 -3.55
C ALA A 64 -3.46 -11.28 -4.33
N LEU A 65 -4.63 -11.36 -4.97
CA LEU A 65 -5.02 -12.48 -5.86
C LEU A 65 -4.11 -12.55 -7.11
N SER A 66 -3.68 -11.38 -7.57
CA SER A 66 -2.71 -11.22 -8.65
C SER A 66 -1.73 -10.15 -8.24
N GLN A 67 -0.47 -10.52 -8.03
CA GLN A 67 0.59 -9.61 -7.60
C GLN A 67 0.67 -8.35 -8.46
N HIS A 68 0.76 -8.50 -9.79
CA HIS A 68 0.89 -7.36 -10.70
C HIS A 68 -0.33 -6.42 -10.67
N ARG A 69 -1.54 -6.98 -10.59
CA ARG A 69 -2.78 -6.18 -10.56
C ARG A 69 -3.02 -5.56 -9.19
N GLY A 70 -2.79 -6.30 -8.11
CA GLY A 70 -2.90 -5.81 -6.74
C GLY A 70 -1.93 -4.67 -6.46
N VAL A 71 -0.66 -4.81 -6.88
CA VAL A 71 0.32 -3.71 -6.81
C VAL A 71 -0.20 -2.47 -7.53
N LYS A 72 -0.73 -2.64 -8.75
CA LYS A 72 -1.25 -1.51 -9.53
C LYS A 72 -2.42 -0.82 -8.83
N GLU A 73 -3.41 -1.58 -8.36
CA GLU A 73 -4.59 -1.03 -7.68
C GLU A 73 -4.22 -0.30 -6.38
N VAL A 74 -3.33 -0.88 -5.55
CA VAL A 74 -2.87 -0.23 -4.31
C VAL A 74 -2.05 1.02 -4.61
N THR A 75 -1.22 1.00 -5.65
CA THR A 75 -0.45 2.17 -6.07
C THR A 75 -1.37 3.31 -6.52
N GLU A 76 -2.39 3.00 -7.33
CA GLU A 76 -3.42 3.96 -7.75
C GLU A 76 -4.20 4.53 -6.54
N TRP A 77 -4.57 3.68 -5.58
CA TRP A 77 -5.21 4.10 -4.35
C TRP A 77 -4.32 5.06 -3.53
N MET A 78 -3.04 4.71 -3.34
CA MET A 78 -2.08 5.56 -2.61
C MET A 78 -1.90 6.93 -3.28
N SER A 79 -1.85 6.98 -4.62
CA SER A 79 -1.78 8.24 -5.37
C SER A 79 -3.00 9.13 -5.11
N ASN A 80 -4.20 8.54 -5.02
CA ASN A 80 -5.42 9.29 -4.74
C ASN A 80 -5.47 9.84 -3.30
N VAL A 81 -5.03 9.04 -2.32
CA VAL A 81 -5.00 9.47 -0.91
C VAL A 81 -4.01 10.60 -0.70
N CYS A 82 -2.84 10.52 -1.33
CA CYS A 82 -1.74 11.42 -1.02
C CYS A 82 -1.57 12.59 -1.99
N SER A 83 -2.29 12.61 -3.12
CA SER A 83 -2.11 13.60 -4.20
C SER A 83 -0.65 13.73 -4.70
N LEU A 84 0.17 12.70 -4.49
CA LEU A 84 1.60 12.70 -4.84
C LEU A 84 1.87 11.86 -6.08
N LEU A 85 2.82 12.34 -6.89
CA LEU A 85 3.27 11.71 -8.14
C LEU A 85 3.89 10.33 -7.89
N TYR A 86 3.55 9.40 -8.79
CA TYR A 86 4.01 8.00 -8.94
C TYR A 86 5.51 7.69 -8.71
N LEU A 87 6.38 8.69 -8.65
CA LEU A 87 7.83 8.56 -8.82
C LEU A 87 8.64 8.19 -7.56
N SER A 88 8.00 8.04 -6.38
CA SER A 88 8.73 7.78 -5.12
C SER A 88 8.32 6.49 -4.39
N ILE A 89 7.32 5.76 -4.88
CA ILE A 89 6.85 4.51 -4.25
C ILE A 89 7.89 3.41 -4.49
N ASN A 90 8.53 2.97 -3.42
CA ASN A 90 9.40 1.80 -3.49
C ASN A 90 8.52 0.57 -3.29
N LEU A 91 8.39 -0.21 -4.36
CA LEU A 91 7.76 -1.51 -4.32
C LEU A 91 8.74 -2.49 -3.67
N PHE A 92 8.53 -2.78 -2.39
CA PHE A 92 9.26 -3.84 -1.69
C PHE A 92 8.45 -5.14 -1.81
N GLU A 93 8.76 -5.93 -2.84
CA GLU A 93 8.21 -7.29 -2.94
C GLU A 93 8.89 -8.21 -1.92
N PHE A 94 8.24 -8.41 -0.78
CA PHE A 94 8.55 -9.54 0.10
C PHE A 94 7.64 -10.71 -0.27
N ILE A 95 8.17 -11.67 -1.01
CA ILE A 95 7.50 -12.94 -1.29
C ILE A 95 7.63 -13.81 -0.03
N PHE A 96 6.52 -14.05 0.67
CA PHE A 96 6.38 -15.11 1.67
C PHE A 96 5.56 -16.27 1.09
#